data_AF-A0A7S2RN61-F1
#
_entry.id   AF-A0A7S2RN61-F1
#
_cell.length_a   1.000
_cell.length_b   1.000
_cell.length_c   1.000
_cell.angle_alpha   90.00
_cell.angle_beta   90.00
_cell.angle_gamma   90.00
#
_symmetry.space_group_name_H-M   'P 1'
#
loop_
_entity.id
_entity.type
_entity.pdbx_description
1 polymer ?
#
loop_
_entity_poly.entity_id
_entity_poly.type
_entity_poly.pdbx_seq_one_letter_code
_entity_poly.pdbx_strand_id
1 'polypeptide(L)'
;AAHERGQDSRRLEGRGSEDGLLEGGQSMPGELFHPAGGVLADEPGLGKTLTTLCTVLQDALAASPRFSRGPTLIVSPSPVVSAQWQAEIEGFVRPGLGLKLVFYQGPEDAYDEGLTEQKIAELRQATVVLTHLSVVRKEVHLVQAQRAGRSKRTK
;
A
#
# COMPACT_ATOMS: atom_id res chain seq x y z
N ALA A 1 -67.00 -22.87 14.86
CA ALA A 1 -67.57 -21.57 14.47
C ALA A 1 -66.39 -20.64 14.16
N ALA A 2 -65.89 -20.56 12.92
CA ALA A 2 -66.52 -20.04 11.69
C ALA A 2 -66.83 -18.53 11.78
N HIS A 3 -65.94 -17.70 11.23
CA HIS A 3 -66.15 -16.66 10.19
C HIS A 3 -64.91 -15.71 10.21
N GLU A 4 -63.94 -15.71 9.29
CA GLU A 4 -63.88 -15.51 7.82
C GLU A 4 -64.07 -14.07 7.29
N ARG A 5 -63.08 -13.67 6.46
CA ARG A 5 -63.06 -12.71 5.32
C ARG A 5 -62.89 -11.21 5.61
N GLY A 6 -62.06 -10.44 4.87
CA GLY A 6 -61.33 -10.66 3.60
C GLY A 6 -60.03 -9.82 3.55
N GLN A 7 -58.97 -10.28 2.86
CA GLN A 7 -58.63 -10.01 1.42
C GLN A 7 -58.36 -8.51 1.16
N ASP A 8 -57.29 -8.04 0.51
CA ASP A 8 -56.62 -8.62 -0.66
C ASP A 8 -55.24 -7.94 -0.96
N SER A 9 -54.25 -8.77 -1.27
CA SER A 9 -53.22 -8.71 -2.34
C SER A 9 -52.49 -7.43 -2.77
N ARG A 10 -51.15 -7.50 -2.79
CA ARG A 10 -50.28 -7.79 -3.97
C ARG A 10 -48.86 -8.12 -3.48
N ARG A 11 -48.35 -9.36 -3.68
CA ARG A 11 -47.51 -9.85 -4.80
C ARG A 11 -46.11 -9.20 -4.78
N LEU A 12 -44.96 -9.89 -4.70
CA LEU A 12 -44.49 -11.17 -5.28
C LEU A 12 -43.40 -11.76 -4.33
N GLU A 13 -43.40 -13.05 -3.98
CA GLU A 13 -42.65 -14.13 -4.68
C GLU A 13 -41.21 -13.72 -5.06
N GLY A 14 -40.10 -14.34 -4.67
CA GLY A 14 -39.83 -15.64 -4.04
C GLY A 14 -38.48 -16.13 -4.57
N ARG A 15 -37.71 -16.87 -3.74
CA ARG A 15 -36.58 -17.77 -4.09
C ARG A 15 -35.31 -17.04 -4.60
N GLY A 16 -34.09 -17.36 -4.20
CA GLY A 16 -33.47 -18.65 -3.88
C GLY A 16 -32.31 -18.88 -4.87
N SER A 17 -31.21 -19.47 -4.38
CA SER A 17 -29.98 -19.88 -5.10
C SER A 17 -28.92 -18.77 -5.26
N GLU A 18 -27.75 -18.86 -4.63
CA GLU A 18 -26.64 -19.80 -4.90
C GLU A 18 -26.06 -19.61 -6.31
N ASP A 19 -24.73 -19.49 -6.37
CA ASP A 19 -23.90 -19.49 -7.58
C ASP A 19 -24.00 -18.29 -8.54
N GLY A 20 -23.47 -17.16 -8.06
CA GLY A 20 -22.95 -16.07 -8.89
C GLY A 20 -21.47 -16.28 -9.22
N LEU A 21 -21.23 -17.28 -10.07
CA LEU A 21 -20.06 -17.52 -10.90
C LEU A 21 -19.16 -16.27 -11.12
N LEU A 22 -17.85 -16.52 -11.05
CA LEU A 22 -16.77 -15.72 -11.61
C LEU A 22 -17.09 -15.32 -13.07
N GLU A 23 -17.92 -14.32 -13.28
CA GLU A 23 -18.07 -13.66 -14.57
C GLU A 23 -16.93 -12.65 -14.66
N GLY A 24 -16.01 -12.94 -15.59
CA GLY A 24 -14.94 -12.05 -15.97
C GLY A 24 -15.53 -10.71 -16.39
N GLY A 25 -15.51 -9.75 -15.47
CA GLY A 25 -15.68 -8.35 -15.77
C GLY A 25 -14.56 -7.95 -16.72
N GLN A 26 -14.90 -7.87 -18.01
CA GLN A 26 -14.08 -7.13 -18.96
C GLN A 26 -14.07 -5.68 -18.50
N SER A 27 -13.05 -5.32 -17.74
CA SER A 27 -12.79 -3.94 -17.37
C SER A 27 -12.57 -3.16 -18.66
N MET A 28 -13.46 -2.20 -18.91
CA MET A 28 -13.31 -1.20 -19.96
C MET A 28 -11.92 -0.54 -19.85
N PRO A 29 -11.17 -0.38 -20.94
CA PRO A 29 -9.88 0.30 -20.90
C PRO A 29 -10.11 1.80 -20.68
N GLY A 30 -10.04 2.25 -19.42
CA GLY A 30 -10.12 3.69 -19.11
C GLY A 30 -10.42 4.05 -17.65
N GLU A 31 -11.04 3.17 -16.87
CA GLU A 31 -11.19 3.44 -15.43
C GLU A 31 -9.94 2.96 -14.69
N LEU A 32 -9.13 3.92 -14.21
CA LEU A 32 -8.18 3.65 -13.15
C LEU A 32 -9.00 3.14 -11.95
N PHE A 33 -9.02 1.82 -11.76
CA PHE A 33 -9.46 1.23 -10.52
C PHE A 33 -8.59 1.82 -9.42
N HIS A 34 -9.14 2.77 -8.66
CA HIS A 34 -8.46 3.28 -7.49
C HIS A 34 -8.57 2.17 -6.46
N PRO A 35 -7.47 1.51 -6.06
CA PRO A 35 -7.56 0.49 -5.03
C PRO A 35 -8.17 1.15 -3.79
N ALA A 36 -9.27 0.57 -3.30
CA ALA A 36 -9.88 1.03 -2.07
C ALA A 36 -8.85 0.87 -0.93
N GLY A 37 -8.51 1.98 -0.28
CA GLY A 37 -7.67 1.94 0.91
C GLY A 37 -8.43 1.37 2.11
N GLY A 38 -7.71 1.09 3.20
CA GLY A 38 -8.29 0.59 4.44
C GLY A 38 -7.48 1.03 5.68
N VAL A 39 -8.13 0.94 6.85
CA VAL A 39 -7.50 1.23 8.15
C VAL A 39 -7.48 -0.06 8.96
N LEU A 40 -6.29 -0.49 9.37
CA LEU A 40 -6.12 -1.61 10.30
C LEU A 40 -6.15 -1.07 11.73
N ALA A 41 -7.29 -1.25 12.40
CA ALA A 41 -7.56 -0.67 13.73
C ALA A 41 -7.52 -1.71 14.86
N ASP A 42 -6.68 -2.74 14.72
CA ASP A 42 -6.54 -3.79 15.73
C ASP A 42 -5.84 -3.28 17.00
N GLU A 43 -6.09 -3.96 18.12
CA GLU A 43 -5.38 -3.72 19.38
C GLU A 43 -3.85 -3.83 19.22
N PRO A 44 -3.07 -3.02 19.95
CA PRO A 44 -1.61 -3.19 20.02
C PRO A 44 -1.25 -4.62 20.45
N GLY A 45 -0.29 -5.24 19.77
CA GLY A 45 0.13 -6.62 20.06
C GLY A 45 -0.52 -7.71 19.20
N LEU A 46 -1.56 -7.41 18.42
CA LEU A 46 -2.21 -8.38 17.52
C LEU A 46 -1.45 -8.67 16.20
N GLY A 47 -0.15 -8.34 16.13
CA GLY A 47 0.68 -8.69 14.98
C GLY A 47 0.44 -7.89 13.71
N LYS A 48 -0.04 -6.63 13.83
CA LYS A 48 -0.28 -5.74 12.67
C LYS A 48 0.93 -5.60 11.73
N THR A 49 2.14 -5.59 12.27
CA THR A 49 3.38 -5.59 11.47
C THR A 49 3.43 -6.82 10.57
N LEU A 50 3.25 -8.02 11.13
CA LEU A 50 3.27 -9.27 10.39
C LEU A 50 2.16 -9.31 9.34
N THR A 51 0.92 -8.94 9.70
CA THR A 51 -0.20 -8.85 8.74
C THR A 51 0.13 -7.93 7.57
N THR A 52 0.75 -6.77 7.85
CA THR A 52 1.18 -5.82 6.82
C THR A 52 2.25 -6.45 5.92
N LEU A 53 3.27 -7.10 6.50
CA LEU A 53 4.34 -7.74 5.75
C LEU A 53 3.82 -8.91 4.88
N CYS A 54 2.91 -9.73 5.40
CA CYS A 54 2.26 -10.79 4.64
C CYS A 54 1.50 -10.22 3.44
N THR A 55 0.78 -9.11 3.63
CA THR A 55 0.05 -8.44 2.55
C THR A 55 1.00 -7.94 1.47
N VAL A 56 2.09 -7.29 1.86
CA VAL A 56 3.12 -6.78 0.93
C VAL A 56 3.80 -7.90 0.16
N LEU A 57 4.15 -8.98 0.85
CA LEU A 57 4.75 -10.18 0.23
C LEU A 57 3.79 -10.85 -0.74
N GLN A 58 2.52 -10.99 -0.37
CA GLN A 58 1.51 -11.56 -1.24
C GLN A 58 1.32 -10.73 -2.51
N ASP A 59 1.32 -9.39 -2.39
CA ASP A 59 1.24 -8.50 -3.54
C ASP A 59 2.47 -8.63 -4.46
N ALA A 60 3.67 -8.67 -3.88
CA ALA A 60 4.92 -8.85 -4.61
C ALA A 60 4.98 -10.19 -5.36
N LEU A 61 4.46 -11.27 -4.76
CA LEU A 61 4.39 -12.60 -5.37
C LEU A 61 3.30 -12.70 -6.44
N ALA A 62 2.21 -11.95 -6.30
CA ALA A 62 1.10 -11.91 -7.25
C ALA A 62 1.36 -10.97 -8.45
N ALA A 63 2.44 -10.18 -8.41
CA ALA A 63 2.78 -9.24 -9.47
C ALA A 63 2.98 -9.95 -10.82
N SER A 64 2.05 -9.73 -11.75
CA SER A 64 2.19 -10.19 -13.12
C SER A 64 3.31 -9.43 -13.83
N PRO A 65 4.14 -10.08 -14.67
CA PRO A 65 5.18 -9.39 -15.44
C PRO A 65 4.64 -8.29 -16.38
N ARG A 66 3.32 -8.25 -16.64
CA ARG A 66 2.66 -7.17 -17.41
C ARG A 66 2.50 -5.86 -16.64
N PHE A 67 2.61 -5.87 -15.32
CA PHE A 67 2.54 -4.69 -14.48
C PHE A 67 3.76 -4.66 -13.57
N SER A 68 4.81 -3.94 -13.98
CA SER A 68 5.93 -3.62 -13.09
C SER A 68 5.40 -2.79 -11.93
N ARG A 69 5.26 -3.42 -10.76
CA ARG A 69 4.95 -2.73 -9.52
C ARG A 69 6.26 -2.31 -8.87
N GLY A 70 6.34 -1.04 -8.50
CA GLY A 70 7.48 -0.51 -7.74
C GLY A 70 7.52 -1.05 -6.31
N PRO A 71 8.54 -0.68 -5.52
CA PRO A 71 8.63 -1.06 -4.12
C PRO A 71 7.42 -0.58 -3.31
N THR A 72 7.09 -1.31 -2.24
CA THR A 72 6.16 -0.80 -1.22
C THR A 72 6.88 0.14 -0.26
N LEU A 73 6.33 1.34 -0.07
CA LEU A 73 6.83 2.31 0.91
C LEU A 73 6.10 2.15 2.24
N ILE A 74 6.85 1.91 3.31
CA ILE A 74 6.34 1.92 4.70
C ILE A 74 6.90 3.16 5.40
N VAL A 75 6.01 4.00 5.92
CA VAL A 75 6.38 5.21 6.68
C VAL A 75 5.97 5.01 8.13
N SER A 76 6.96 4.89 9.01
CA SER A 76 6.71 4.82 10.45
C SER A 76 6.57 6.24 11.05
N PRO A 77 5.96 6.38 12.25
CA PRO A 77 5.86 7.67 12.93
C PRO A 77 7.21 8.23 13.39
N SER A 78 8.19 7.37 13.72
CA SER A 78 9.45 7.78 14.34
C SER A 78 10.59 6.79 14.06
N PRO A 79 11.86 7.21 14.19
CA PRO A 79 13.01 6.32 14.00
C PRO A 79 12.96 5.08 14.90
N VAL A 80 12.47 5.23 16.14
CA VAL A 80 12.35 4.13 17.11
C VAL A 80 11.37 3.07 16.60
N VAL A 81 10.22 3.48 16.06
CA VAL A 81 9.25 2.55 15.48
C VAL A 81 9.82 1.89 14.23
N SER A 82 10.54 2.63 13.36
CA SER A 82 11.24 2.02 12.23
C SER A 82 12.24 0.95 12.65
N ALA A 83 13.00 1.17 13.73
CA ALA A 83 13.94 0.17 14.23
C ALA A 83 13.21 -1.10 14.73
N GLN A 84 12.04 -0.95 15.36
CA GLN A 84 11.21 -2.10 15.75
C GLN A 84 10.71 -2.88 14.53
N TRP A 85 10.23 -2.17 13.49
CA TRP A 85 9.83 -2.81 12.23
C TRP A 85 10.99 -3.58 11.59
N GLN A 86 12.20 -3.02 11.60
CA GLN A 86 13.38 -3.69 11.08
C GLN A 86 13.66 -4.99 11.85
N ALA A 87 13.67 -4.94 13.19
CA ALA A 87 13.89 -6.12 14.03
C ALA A 87 12.82 -7.20 13.83
N GLU A 88 11.55 -6.80 13.68
CA GLU A 88 10.46 -7.73 13.39
C GLU A 88 10.60 -8.37 12.00
N ILE A 89 10.96 -7.60 10.97
CA ILE A 89 11.19 -8.12 9.63
C ILE A 89 12.35 -9.12 9.62
N GLU A 90 13.47 -8.78 10.24
CA GLU A 90 14.63 -9.66 10.37
C GLU A 90 14.29 -10.94 11.15
N GLY A 91 13.41 -10.85 12.16
CA GLY A 91 12.94 -12.00 12.94
C GLY A 91 11.92 -12.90 12.22
N PHE A 92 11.01 -12.33 11.43
CA PHE A 92 9.94 -13.08 10.76
C PHE A 92 10.29 -13.56 9.36
N VAL A 93 11.17 -12.85 8.65
CA VAL A 93 11.50 -13.16 7.25
C VAL A 93 12.76 -14.01 7.19
N ARG A 94 12.61 -15.26 6.75
CA ARG A 94 13.76 -16.16 6.55
C ARG A 94 14.61 -15.70 5.37
N PRO A 95 15.94 -15.90 5.42
CA PRO A 95 16.80 -15.76 4.25
C PRO A 95 16.28 -16.64 3.10
N GLY A 96 16.18 -16.07 1.89
CA GLY A 96 15.75 -16.79 0.68
C GLY A 96 14.32 -16.50 0.20
N LEU A 97 13.51 -15.77 0.95
CA LEU A 97 12.14 -15.39 0.54
C LEU A 97 12.09 -14.28 -0.53
N GLY A 98 13.24 -13.79 -0.99
CA GLY A 98 13.34 -12.73 -2.02
C GLY A 98 12.92 -11.34 -1.56
N LEU A 99 12.67 -11.12 -0.27
CA LEU A 99 12.34 -9.81 0.29
C LEU A 99 13.61 -8.94 0.38
N LYS A 100 13.71 -7.92 -0.49
CA LYS A 100 14.76 -6.90 -0.40
C LYS A 100 14.23 -5.70 0.37
N LEU A 101 14.66 -5.57 1.63
CA LEU A 101 14.35 -4.42 2.48
C LEU A 101 15.45 -3.35 2.33
N VAL A 102 15.05 -2.11 2.09
CA VAL A 102 15.95 -0.94 2.12
C VAL A 102 15.46 0.03 3.19
N PHE A 103 16.34 0.38 4.13
CA PHE A 103 16.06 1.44 5.08
C PHE A 103 16.49 2.79 4.50
N TYR A 104 15.52 3.69 4.32
CA TYR A 104 15.74 4.99 3.72
C TYR A 104 15.83 6.09 4.79
N GLN A 105 17.01 6.72 4.89
CA GLN A 105 17.34 7.71 5.92
C GLN A 105 17.27 9.17 5.43
N GLY A 106 16.90 9.40 4.18
CA GLY A 106 16.97 10.72 3.57
C GLY A 106 18.26 10.91 2.76
N PRO A 107 18.42 12.07 2.10
CA PRO A 107 19.71 12.51 1.60
C PRO A 107 20.69 12.77 2.75
N GLU A 108 21.97 12.41 2.56
CA GLU A 108 23.02 12.55 3.58
C GLU A 108 23.34 14.03 3.85
N ASP A 109 23.27 14.88 2.82
CA ASP A 109 23.50 16.32 2.93
C ASP A 109 22.25 17.14 2.62
N ALA A 110 22.00 18.19 3.43
CA ALA A 110 20.88 19.11 3.25
C ALA A 110 20.93 19.92 1.94
N TYR A 111 22.09 19.96 1.29
CA TYR A 111 22.35 20.61 0.01
C TYR A 111 22.50 19.62 -1.15
N ASP A 112 22.38 18.31 -0.88
CA ASP A 112 22.41 17.31 -1.94
C ASP A 112 21.21 17.54 -2.87
N GLU A 113 21.48 17.75 -4.16
CA GLU A 113 20.46 18.15 -5.13
C GLU A 113 19.49 17.00 -5.48
N GLY A 114 19.71 15.81 -4.93
CA GLY A 114 18.77 14.70 -4.99
C GLY A 114 19.39 13.38 -4.62
N LEU A 115 18.58 12.32 -4.70
CA LEU A 115 19.07 10.95 -4.59
C LEU A 115 20.04 10.65 -5.73
N THR A 116 21.20 10.06 -5.43
CA THR A 116 22.11 9.55 -6.46
C THR A 116 21.39 8.50 -7.33
N GLU A 117 21.76 8.40 -8.62
CA GLU A 117 21.19 7.38 -9.52
C GLU A 117 21.37 5.96 -8.98
N GLN A 118 22.48 5.71 -8.29
CA GLN A 118 22.72 4.43 -7.62
C GLN A 118 21.72 4.18 -6.49
N LYS A 119 21.41 5.19 -5.68
CA LYS A 119 20.41 5.09 -4.61
C LYS A 119 19.01 4.90 -5.18
N ILE A 120 18.68 5.60 -6.25
CA ILE A 120 17.40 5.42 -6.98
C ILE A 120 17.29 4.00 -7.52
N ALA A 121 18.35 3.48 -8.14
CA ALA A 121 18.38 2.11 -8.65
C ALA A 121 18.24 1.08 -7.51
N GLU A 122 18.88 1.31 -6.36
CA GLU A 122 18.73 0.47 -5.17
C GLU A 122 17.28 0.44 -4.68
N LEU A 123 16.66 1.61 -4.51
CA LEU A 123 15.27 1.75 -4.06
C LEU A 123 14.30 1.09 -5.03
N ARG A 124 14.49 1.27 -6.35
CA ARG A 124 13.65 0.66 -7.39
C ARG A 124 13.69 -0.87 -7.40
N GLN A 125 14.79 -1.46 -6.96
CA GLN A 125 14.95 -2.91 -6.89
C GLN A 125 14.44 -3.50 -5.57
N ALA A 126 14.08 -2.67 -4.59
CA ALA A 126 13.60 -3.15 -3.31
C ALA A 126 12.19 -3.74 -3.42
N THR A 127 11.85 -4.66 -2.51
CA THR A 127 10.47 -5.07 -2.27
C THR A 127 9.81 -4.06 -1.32
N VAL A 128 10.55 -3.66 -0.28
CA VAL A 128 10.09 -2.76 0.77
C VAL A 128 11.12 -1.66 0.98
N VAL A 129 10.65 -0.42 0.98
CA VAL A 129 11.40 0.75 1.45
C VAL A 129 10.79 1.16 2.78
N LEU A 130 11.56 1.06 3.85
CA LEU A 130 11.15 1.50 5.19
C LEU A 130 11.77 2.85 5.49
N THR A 131 10.95 3.81 5.89
CA THR A 131 11.40 5.12 6.35
C THR A 131 10.54 5.59 7.52
N HIS A 132 10.78 6.81 7.98
CA HIS A 132 10.05 7.42 9.07
C HIS A 132 9.67 8.87 8.73
N LEU A 133 8.63 9.37 9.40
CA LEU A 133 7.97 10.60 9.02
C LEU A 133 8.88 11.84 9.02
N SER A 134 9.91 11.91 9.87
CA SER A 134 10.82 13.06 9.88
C SER A 134 11.70 13.14 8.63
N VAL A 135 12.04 12.02 8.00
CA VAL A 135 12.75 11.98 6.71
C VAL A 135 11.85 12.51 5.61
N VAL A 136 10.64 11.94 5.48
CA VAL A 136 9.67 12.33 4.46
C VAL A 136 9.33 13.82 4.56
N ARG A 137 9.18 14.36 5.78
CA ARG A 137 8.94 15.80 5.99
C ARG A 137 10.06 16.67 5.43
N LYS A 138 11.33 16.31 5.68
CA LYS A 138 12.48 17.05 5.14
C LYS A 138 12.47 17.05 3.61
N GLU A 139 12.20 15.90 3.00
CA GLU A 139 12.17 15.77 1.54
C GLU A 139 11.03 16.54 0.88
N VAL A 140 9.84 16.57 1.48
CA VAL A 140 8.71 17.35 0.95
C VAL A 140 9.10 18.83 0.83
N HIS A 141 9.82 19.37 1.82
CA HIS A 141 10.32 20.74 1.75
C HIS A 141 11.36 20.93 0.64
N LEU A 142 12.28 19.98 0.44
CA LEU A 142 13.25 20.03 -0.65
C LEU A 142 12.57 20.01 -2.03
N VAL A 143 11.62 19.10 -2.24
CA VAL A 143 10.87 18.99 -3.50
C VAL A 143 10.07 20.26 -3.78
N GLN A 144 9.44 20.84 -2.76
CA GLN A 144 8.72 22.11 -2.88
C GLN A 144 9.67 23.27 -3.23
N ALA A 145 10.83 23.35 -2.57
CA ALA A 145 11.85 24.36 -2.85
C ALA A 145 12.41 24.24 -4.28
N GLN A 146 12.70 23.02 -4.74
CA GLN A 146 13.16 22.75 -6.12
C GLN A 146 12.11 23.15 -7.15
N ARG A 147 10.83 22.81 -6.93
CA ARG A 147 9.72 23.22 -7.82
C ARG A 147 9.58 24.74 -7.89
N ALA A 148 9.67 25.43 -6.76
CA ALA A 148 9.61 26.89 -6.69
C ALA A 148 10.82 27.56 -7.37
N GLY A 149 12.03 27.00 -7.22
CA GLY A 149 13.24 27.47 -7.90
C GLY A 149 13.19 27.27 -9.41
N ARG A 150 12.69 26.12 -9.88
CA ARG A 150 12.53 25.83 -11.31
C ARG A 150 11.55 26.79 -11.99
N SER A 151 10.48 27.18 -11.29
CA SER A 151 9.51 28.18 -11.77
C SER A 151 10.08 29.60 -11.92
N LYS A 152 11.21 29.92 -11.28
CA LYS A 152 11.87 31.24 -11.39
C LYS A 152 12.92 31.30 -12.51
N ARG A 153 13.46 30.16 -12.96
CA ARG A 153 14.44 30.06 -14.07
C ARG A 153 13.82 30.10 -15.46
N THR A 154 12.49 30.10 -15.57
CA THR A 154 11.74 30.08 -16.85
C THR A 154 11.11 31.44 -17.19
N LYS A 155 11.51 32.52 -16.51
CA LYS A 155 11.11 33.90 -16.81
C LYS A 155 12.31 34.73 -17.22
#